data_AF-A0A6G3XJ66-F1
#
_entry.id   AF-A0A6G3XJ66-F1
#
_cell.length_a   1.000
_cell.length_b   1.000
_cell.length_c   1.000
_cell.angle_alpha   90.00
_cell.angle_beta   90.00
_cell.angle_gamma   90.00
#
_symmetry.space_group_name_H-M   'P 1'
#
loop_
_entity.id
_entity.type
_entity.pdbx_description
1 polymer ?
#
loop_
_entity_poly.entity_id
_entity_poly.type
_entity_poly.pdbx_seq_one_letter_code
_entity_poly.pdbx_strand_id
1 'polypeptide(L)'
;MAIDLRAPDGTNRPFNSLTLQYVCTLRRFSSAVIWARCGADWEEAGVVYLNDVRQPRTIGNYRHDRFATIPEANFDQKVAIAGWHKQSAPDSRKPWVASHGRIRPGSIVPGGLVAVAEWDDSWDHGIGDFDDLITEVQRLSGTVHPIGG
;
A
#
# COMPACT_ATOMS: atom_id res chain seq x y z
N MET A 1 -8.37 0.55 -21.25
CA MET A 1 -6.94 0.20 -21.20
C MET A 1 -6.80 -0.94 -20.19
N ALA A 2 -6.02 -1.98 -20.48
CA ALA A 2 -5.80 -3.07 -19.52
C ALA A 2 -4.73 -2.65 -18.49
N ILE A 3 -4.97 -2.91 -17.21
CA ILE A 3 -4.02 -2.59 -16.13
C ILE A 3 -2.79 -3.51 -16.26
N ASP A 4 -1.60 -2.93 -16.15
CA ASP A 4 -0.32 -3.68 -16.18
C ASP A 4 -0.04 -4.37 -14.83
N LEU A 5 -0.53 -5.60 -14.69
CA LEU A 5 -0.43 -6.42 -13.47
C LEU A 5 0.85 -7.25 -13.37
N ARG A 6 1.97 -6.82 -13.96
CA ARG A 6 3.26 -7.50 -13.78
C ARG A 6 3.74 -7.44 -12.32
N ALA A 7 4.57 -8.40 -11.92
CA ALA A 7 5.24 -8.38 -10.62
C ALA A 7 6.18 -7.16 -10.48
N PRO A 8 6.71 -6.86 -9.28
CA PRO A 8 7.60 -5.72 -9.04
C PRO A 8 8.83 -5.69 -9.98
N ASP A 9 9.35 -6.87 -10.33
CA ASP A 9 10.48 -7.05 -11.25
C ASP A 9 10.10 -7.02 -12.75
N GLY A 10 8.82 -6.77 -13.07
CA GLY A 10 8.30 -6.78 -14.44
C GLY A 10 8.04 -8.18 -15.01
N THR A 11 8.18 -9.25 -14.22
CA THR A 11 7.83 -10.59 -14.69
C THR A 11 6.32 -10.78 -14.80
N ASN A 12 5.89 -11.55 -15.79
CA ASN A 12 4.49 -11.95 -15.92
C ASN A 12 4.24 -13.15 -15.01
N ARG A 13 3.42 -12.96 -13.97
CA ARG A 13 3.12 -13.98 -12.97
C ARG A 13 1.61 -14.24 -12.94
N PRO A 14 1.18 -15.48 -12.62
CA PRO A 14 -0.24 -15.75 -12.39
C PRO A 14 -0.81 -14.76 -11.38
N PHE A 15 -1.92 -14.12 -11.73
CA PHE A 15 -2.64 -13.21 -10.84
C PHE A 15 -3.89 -13.89 -10.30
N ASN A 16 -4.33 -13.47 -9.12
CA ASN A 16 -5.66 -13.77 -8.62
C ASN A 16 -6.50 -12.48 -8.56
N SER A 17 -7.83 -12.59 -8.52
CA SER A 17 -8.71 -11.43 -8.53
C SER A 17 -8.61 -10.56 -7.26
N LEU A 18 -7.95 -11.05 -6.21
CA LEU A 18 -7.75 -10.34 -4.95
C LEU A 18 -6.41 -9.58 -4.91
N THR A 19 -5.53 -9.82 -5.89
CA THR A 19 -4.21 -9.20 -5.97
C THR A 19 -4.31 -7.70 -6.11
N LEU A 20 -5.21 -7.21 -6.97
CA LEU A 20 -5.46 -5.80 -7.17
C LEU A 20 -6.62 -5.35 -6.29
N GLN A 21 -6.34 -4.41 -5.39
CA GLN A 21 -7.34 -3.84 -4.50
C GLN A 21 -7.46 -2.34 -4.74
N TYR A 22 -8.71 -1.90 -4.86
CA TYR A 22 -9.03 -0.48 -4.88
C TYR A 22 -8.95 0.07 -3.45
N VAL A 23 -8.19 1.16 -3.28
CA VAL A 23 -8.00 1.82 -1.99
C VAL A 23 -9.06 2.88 -1.80
N CYS A 24 -9.08 3.86 -2.70
CA CYS A 24 -9.90 5.06 -2.60
C CYS A 24 -9.92 5.84 -3.91
N THR A 25 -10.77 6.87 -3.96
CA THR A 25 -10.64 7.95 -4.94
C THR A 25 -10.25 9.20 -4.16
N LEU A 26 -9.06 9.72 -4.44
CA LEU A 26 -8.66 11.04 -3.98
C LEU A 26 -9.38 12.07 -4.84
N ARG A 27 -10.04 13.01 -4.19
CA ARG A 27 -10.64 14.16 -4.90
C ARG A 27 -9.53 15.07 -5.40
N ARG A 28 -9.85 15.87 -6.41
CA ARG A 28 -9.01 17.00 -6.81
C ARG A 28 -8.52 17.78 -5.58
N PHE A 29 -7.29 18.26 -5.65
CA PHE A 29 -6.62 19.04 -4.61
C PHE A 29 -6.46 18.29 -3.26
N SER A 30 -6.49 16.96 -3.29
CA SER A 30 -6.20 16.10 -2.13
C SER A 30 -4.91 15.31 -2.36
N SER A 31 -4.18 15.04 -1.29
CA SER A 31 -3.00 14.18 -1.30
C SER A 31 -3.24 12.89 -0.52
N ALA A 32 -2.34 11.92 -0.63
CA ALA A 32 -2.40 10.74 0.22
C ALA A 32 -1.01 10.18 0.54
N VAL A 33 -0.95 9.40 1.62
CA VAL A 33 0.17 8.52 1.91
C VAL A 33 -0.35 7.11 2.06
N ILE A 34 0.25 6.19 1.31
CA ILE A 34 0.03 4.76 1.46
C ILE A 34 1.21 4.18 2.22
N TRP A 35 0.93 3.43 3.27
CA TRP A 35 1.93 2.69 4.04
C TRP A 35 1.83 1.19 3.78
N ALA A 36 2.97 0.53 3.58
CA ALA A 36 3.09 -0.91 3.47
C ALA A 36 3.49 -1.52 4.82
N ARG A 37 2.54 -2.19 5.48
CA ARG A 37 2.82 -3.04 6.64
C ARG A 37 3.20 -4.42 6.09
N CYS A 38 4.40 -4.88 6.45
CA CYS A 38 4.93 -6.14 5.97
C CYS A 38 5.50 -6.94 7.12
N GLY A 39 5.36 -8.26 7.05
CA GLY A 39 5.98 -9.18 7.98
C GLY A 39 7.50 -9.09 7.96
N ALA A 40 8.12 -9.66 8.99
CA ALA A 40 9.57 -9.78 9.08
C ALA A 40 10.11 -10.94 8.22
N ASP A 41 9.28 -11.93 7.90
CA ASP A 41 9.78 -13.20 7.37
C ASP A 41 9.82 -13.25 5.83
N TRP A 42 9.02 -12.43 5.14
CA TRP A 42 8.82 -12.49 3.68
C TRP A 42 9.14 -11.17 3.01
N GLU A 43 9.76 -11.21 1.82
CA GLU A 43 9.88 -10.03 0.97
C GLU A 43 8.53 -9.70 0.33
N GLU A 44 8.00 -8.51 0.61
CA GLU A 44 6.68 -8.04 0.21
C GLU A 44 6.79 -6.71 -0.53
N ALA A 45 5.96 -6.54 -1.56
CA ALA A 45 5.87 -5.31 -2.31
C ALA A 45 4.45 -5.04 -2.84
N GLY A 46 3.98 -3.81 -2.70
CA GLY A 46 2.81 -3.25 -3.33
C GLY A 46 3.20 -2.41 -4.56
N VAL A 47 2.59 -2.70 -5.70
CA VAL A 47 2.66 -1.87 -6.90
C VAL A 47 1.48 -0.91 -6.90
N VAL A 48 1.73 0.40 -6.86
CA VAL A 48 0.67 1.42 -6.82
C VAL A 48 0.19 1.74 -8.24
N TYR A 49 -1.12 1.94 -8.39
CA TYR A 49 -1.77 2.38 -9.61
C TYR A 49 -2.57 3.65 -9.35
N LEU A 50 -2.41 4.64 -10.22
CA LEU A 50 -3.21 5.86 -10.24
C LEU A 50 -3.97 5.92 -11.57
N ASN A 51 -5.30 5.94 -11.53
CA ASN A 51 -6.15 5.92 -12.72
C ASN A 51 -5.75 4.81 -13.70
N ASP A 52 -5.58 3.59 -13.19
CA ASP A 52 -5.17 2.40 -13.94
C ASP A 52 -3.73 2.43 -14.50
N VAL A 53 -2.94 3.47 -14.18
CA VAL A 53 -1.54 3.62 -14.58
C VAL A 53 -0.61 3.14 -13.46
N ARG A 54 0.21 2.14 -13.79
CA ARG A 54 1.27 1.62 -12.92
C ARG A 54 2.28 2.72 -12.57
N GLN A 55 2.47 2.96 -11.28
CA GLN A 55 3.48 3.89 -10.81
C GLN A 55 4.86 3.22 -10.80
N PRO A 56 5.94 3.98 -11.08
CA PRO A 56 7.28 3.42 -11.16
C PRO A 56 7.82 2.96 -9.80
N ARG A 57 7.31 3.55 -8.70
CA ARG A 57 7.71 3.19 -7.35
C ARG A 57 6.81 2.09 -6.78
N THR A 58 7.44 1.15 -6.10
CA THR A 58 6.81 0.09 -5.31
C THR A 58 7.01 0.37 -3.84
N ILE A 59 6.03 0.04 -3.01
CA ILE A 59 6.13 0.12 -1.56
C ILE A 59 6.28 -1.27 -0.95
N GLY A 60 6.90 -1.44 0.22
CA GLY A 60 7.10 -2.76 0.80
C GLY A 60 8.19 -2.81 1.87
N ASN A 61 8.78 -3.97 2.08
CA ASN A 61 9.93 -4.14 2.96
C ASN A 61 11.23 -4.44 2.21
N TYR A 62 12.33 -4.54 2.97
CA TYR A 62 13.69 -4.80 2.50
C TYR A 62 14.28 -3.79 1.52
N ARG A 63 13.93 -3.89 0.24
CA ARG A 63 14.47 -3.05 -0.86
C ARG A 63 13.44 -2.07 -1.41
N HIS A 64 12.29 -1.99 -0.77
CA HIS A 64 11.19 -1.12 -1.15
C HIS A 64 10.95 -0.07 -0.06
N ASP A 65 10.55 1.13 -0.48
CA ASP A 65 10.16 2.17 0.47
C ASP A 65 8.91 1.71 1.24
N ARG A 66 8.85 1.98 2.54
CA ARG A 66 7.68 1.58 3.35
C ARG A 66 6.43 2.42 3.07
N PHE A 67 6.58 3.53 2.35
CA PHE A 67 5.48 4.43 2.05
C PHE A 67 5.57 5.00 0.63
N ALA A 68 4.40 5.34 0.08
CA ALA A 68 4.27 6.11 -1.15
C ALA A 68 3.41 7.33 -0.89
N THR A 69 3.94 8.50 -1.22
CA THR A 69 3.15 9.74 -1.26
C THR A 69 2.51 9.86 -2.63
N ILE A 70 1.19 10.03 -2.64
CA ILE A 70 0.43 10.41 -3.83
C ILE A 70 0.30 11.92 -3.80
N PRO A 71 0.94 12.64 -4.73
CA PRO A 71 0.88 14.08 -4.76
C PRO A 71 -0.51 14.54 -5.17
N GLU A 72 -0.81 15.77 -4.78
CA GLU A 72 -2.02 16.47 -5.19
C GLU A 72 -2.14 16.57 -6.72
N ALA A 73 -3.37 16.39 -7.23
CA ALA A 73 -3.72 16.62 -8.62
C ALA A 73 -4.97 17.49 -8.76
N ASN A 74 -5.10 18.19 -9.89
CA ASN A 74 -6.29 19.00 -10.22
C ASN A 74 -7.46 18.17 -10.79
N PHE A 75 -7.37 16.83 -10.73
CA PHE A 75 -8.38 15.86 -11.15
C PHE A 75 -8.50 14.75 -10.10
N ASP A 76 -9.62 14.03 -10.12
CA ASP A 76 -9.84 12.90 -9.20
C ASP A 76 -8.90 11.71 -9.56
N GLN A 77 -8.22 11.15 -8.57
CA GLN A 77 -7.28 10.05 -8.72
C GLN A 77 -7.84 8.78 -8.09
N LYS A 78 -8.14 7.77 -8.91
CA LYS A 78 -8.44 6.41 -8.44
C LYS A 78 -7.13 5.75 -8.02
N VAL A 79 -7.06 5.37 -6.75
CA VAL A 79 -5.89 4.72 -6.18
C VAL A 79 -6.19 3.24 -6.01
N ALA A 80 -5.35 2.40 -6.62
CA ALA A 80 -5.38 0.96 -6.45
C ALA A 80 -3.97 0.44 -6.21
N ILE A 81 -3.85 -0.75 -5.64
CA ILE A 81 -2.56 -1.36 -5.36
C ILE A 81 -2.63 -2.86 -5.66
N ALA A 82 -1.58 -3.40 -6.28
CA ALA A 82 -1.39 -4.83 -6.43
C ALA A 82 -0.34 -5.36 -5.44
N GLY A 83 -0.72 -6.31 -4.60
CA GLY A 83 0.16 -6.92 -3.60
C GLY A 83 0.96 -8.13 -4.11
N TRP A 84 2.23 -8.22 -3.73
CA TRP A 84 3.13 -9.31 -4.10
C TRP A 84 3.99 -9.72 -2.91
N HIS A 85 4.30 -11.01 -2.81
CA HIS A 85 5.26 -11.53 -1.83
C HIS A 85 6.20 -12.57 -2.44
N LYS A 86 7.32 -12.84 -1.78
CA LYS A 86 8.17 -14.01 -2.00
C LYS A 86 8.08 -14.90 -0.77
N GLN A 87 7.86 -16.20 -0.97
CA GLN A 87 7.76 -17.19 0.11
C GLN A 87 9.14 -17.58 0.68
N SER A 88 9.93 -16.57 1.06
CA SER A 88 11.24 -16.72 1.71
C SER A 88 11.73 -15.38 2.23
N ALA A 89 12.77 -15.43 3.06
CA ALA A 89 13.66 -14.29 3.28
C ALA A 89 14.14 -13.68 1.94
N PRO A 90 14.60 -12.42 1.92
CA PRO A 90 14.89 -11.68 0.69
C PRO A 90 15.86 -12.41 -0.22
N ASP A 91 15.36 -12.86 -1.36
CA ASP A 91 16.16 -13.54 -2.37
C ASP A 91 15.68 -13.08 -3.75
N SER A 92 16.57 -12.40 -4.49
CA SER A 92 16.31 -11.96 -5.86
C SER A 92 16.07 -13.11 -6.84
N ARG A 93 16.40 -14.35 -6.47
CA ARG A 93 16.22 -15.54 -7.31
C ARG A 93 14.86 -16.20 -7.14
N LYS A 94 14.10 -15.83 -6.10
CA LYS A 94 12.79 -16.41 -5.81
C LYS A 94 11.71 -15.67 -6.60
N PRO A 95 10.74 -16.40 -7.18
CA PRO A 95 9.68 -15.78 -7.95
C PRO A 95 8.74 -14.99 -7.04
N TRP A 96 8.23 -13.88 -7.55
CA TRP A 96 7.10 -13.19 -6.93
C TRP A 96 5.82 -14.02 -7.08
N VAL A 97 5.03 -14.02 -6.02
CA VAL A 97 3.70 -14.60 -5.95
C VAL A 97 2.70 -13.49 -5.68
N ALA A 98 1.56 -13.55 -6.37
CA ALA A 98 0.49 -12.59 -6.18
C ALA A 98 -0.16 -12.81 -4.81
N SER A 99 -0.18 -11.79 -3.96
CA SER A 99 -0.76 -11.85 -2.61
C SER A 99 -2.26 -11.60 -2.64
N HIS A 100 -3.04 -12.19 -1.72
CA HIS A 100 -4.43 -11.80 -1.57
C HIS A 100 -4.56 -10.41 -0.95
N GLY A 101 -3.59 -9.99 -0.12
CA GLY A 101 -3.51 -8.69 0.53
C GLY A 101 -4.73 -8.27 1.35
N ARG A 102 -4.57 -7.29 2.22
CA ARG A 102 -5.67 -6.59 2.87
C ARG A 102 -5.35 -5.11 2.95
N ILE A 103 -6.13 -4.32 2.23
CA ILE A 103 -6.09 -2.86 2.36
C ILE A 103 -7.09 -2.45 3.43
N ARG A 104 -6.59 -1.80 4.48
CA ARG A 104 -7.42 -1.12 5.48
C ARG A 104 -7.38 0.37 5.15
N PRO A 105 -8.51 0.98 4.76
CA PRO A 105 -8.58 2.43 4.65
C PRO A 105 -8.20 3.03 6.01
N GLY A 106 -7.15 3.86 6.04
CA GLY A 106 -6.78 4.62 7.22
C GLY A 106 -7.69 5.81 7.43
N SER A 107 -7.43 6.54 8.51
CA SER A 107 -8.12 7.79 8.81
C SER A 107 -7.91 8.82 7.70
N ILE A 108 -8.98 9.53 7.35
CA ILE A 108 -8.90 10.76 6.56
C ILE A 108 -8.34 11.83 7.49
N VAL A 109 -7.17 12.38 7.15
CA VAL A 109 -6.57 13.51 7.87
C VAL A 109 -6.90 14.82 7.14
N PRO A 110 -6.98 15.97 7.82
CA PRO A 110 -7.13 17.26 7.14
C PRO A 110 -6.08 17.43 6.03
N GLY A 111 -6.51 17.52 4.78
CA GLY A 111 -5.63 17.67 3.61
C GLY A 111 -5.21 16.37 2.89
N GLY A 112 -5.61 15.19 3.39
CA GLY A 112 -5.31 13.95 2.68
C GLY A 112 -5.86 12.65 3.28
N LEU A 113 -5.53 11.53 2.63
CA LEU A 113 -5.86 10.19 3.09
C LEU A 113 -4.61 9.44 3.51
N VAL A 114 -4.68 8.74 4.65
CA VAL A 114 -3.70 7.71 4.99
C VAL A 114 -4.33 6.35 4.70
N ALA A 115 -3.63 5.47 3.99
CA ALA A 115 -4.08 4.09 3.79
C ALA A 115 -2.99 3.12 4.22
N VAL A 116 -3.39 2.03 4.89
CA VAL A 116 -2.46 0.98 5.30
C VAL A 116 -2.78 -0.27 4.52
N ALA A 117 -1.76 -0.81 3.88
CA ALA A 117 -1.89 -2.02 3.11
C ALA A 117 -0.96 -3.10 3.66
N GLU A 118 -1.57 -4.26 3.90
CA GLU A 118 -0.93 -5.50 4.35
C GLU A 118 -0.92 -6.47 3.17
N TRP A 119 0.20 -7.12 2.89
CA TRP A 119 0.32 -8.07 1.76
C TRP A 119 0.59 -9.49 2.23
N ASP A 120 0.27 -9.77 3.49
CA ASP A 120 0.46 -11.06 4.10
C ASP A 120 -0.76 -11.96 3.92
N ASP A 121 -0.51 -13.22 3.54
CA ASP A 121 -1.52 -14.28 3.47
C ASP A 121 -1.62 -15.04 4.81
N SER A 122 -0.78 -14.72 5.79
CA SER A 122 -0.87 -15.21 7.16
C SER A 122 -1.93 -14.41 7.93
N TRP A 123 -2.87 -15.11 8.55
CA TRP A 123 -4.10 -14.52 9.10
C TRP A 123 -3.89 -13.81 10.45
N ASP A 124 -2.66 -13.76 10.98
CA ASP A 124 -2.42 -13.60 12.42
C ASP A 124 -1.80 -12.25 12.86
N HIS A 125 -1.59 -11.28 11.95
CA HIS A 125 -1.06 -9.98 12.35
C HIS A 125 -2.17 -8.94 12.64
N GLY A 126 -2.40 -8.78 13.96
CA GLY A 126 -3.50 -8.06 14.59
C GLY A 126 -3.54 -6.54 14.40
N ILE A 127 -4.68 -5.99 14.83
CA ILE A 127 -5.21 -4.62 14.67
C ILE A 127 -4.38 -3.53 15.38
N GLY A 128 -3.47 -3.89 16.30
CA GLY A 128 -2.77 -2.93 17.18
C GLY A 128 -1.84 -1.92 16.49
N ASP A 129 -1.05 -2.33 15.49
CA ASP A 129 -0.05 -1.43 14.87
C ASP A 129 -0.68 -0.30 14.03
N PHE A 130 -1.96 -0.41 13.68
CA PHE A 130 -2.66 0.56 12.84
C PHE A 130 -3.00 1.85 13.61
N ASP A 131 -3.40 1.72 14.87
CA ASP A 131 -3.71 2.87 15.72
C ASP A 131 -2.43 3.64 16.10
N ASP A 132 -1.33 2.92 16.35
CA ASP A 132 0.00 3.50 16.57
C ASP A 132 0.53 4.22 15.33
N LEU A 133 0.29 3.67 14.14
CA LEU A 133 0.67 4.29 12.86
C LEU A 133 -0.19 5.51 12.54
N ILE A 134 -1.51 5.47 12.76
CA ILE A 134 -2.36 6.67 12.61
C ILE A 134 -1.89 7.75 13.57
N THR A 135 -1.58 7.37 14.82
CA THR A 135 -1.03 8.30 15.82
C THR A 135 0.29 8.90 15.36
N GLU A 136 1.21 8.09 14.83
CA GLU A 136 2.49 8.58 14.32
C GLU A 136 2.34 9.45 13.07
N VAL A 137 1.47 9.08 12.13
CA VAL A 137 1.21 9.90 10.93
C VAL A 137 0.55 11.21 11.33
N GLN A 138 -0.44 11.21 12.22
CA GLN A 138 -1.04 12.42 12.78
C GLN A 138 -0.01 13.28 13.52
N ARG A 139 0.92 12.66 14.27
CA ARG A 139 2.04 13.35 14.93
C ARG A 139 2.95 14.03 13.92
N LEU A 140 3.34 13.31 12.86
CA LEU A 140 4.23 13.80 11.81
C LEU A 140 3.56 14.83 10.90
N SER A 141 2.25 14.72 10.65
CA SER A 141 1.46 15.68 9.87
C SER A 141 0.94 16.86 10.70
N GLY A 142 1.31 16.95 11.99
CA GLY A 142 0.89 18.02 12.90
C GLY A 142 -0.62 18.04 13.20
N THR A 143 -1.32 16.94 12.93
CA THR A 143 -2.79 16.80 12.98
C THR A 143 -3.21 15.82 14.08
N VAL A 144 -2.52 15.85 15.22
CA VAL A 144 -2.95 15.14 16.42
C VAL A 144 -4.24 15.77 16.91
N HIS A 145 -5.36 15.08 16.73
CA HIS A 145 -6.56 15.32 17.51
C HIS A 145 -6.47 14.43 18.75
N PRO A 146 -6.40 15.00 19.97
CA PRO A 146 -6.38 14.18 21.18
C PRO A 146 -7.65 13.32 21.22
N ILE A 147 -7.47 12.01 21.37
CA ILE A 147 -8.58 11.08 21.58
C ILE A 147 -9.05 11.26 23.03
N GLY A 148 -9.96 12.20 23.25
CA GLY A 148 -10.82 12.29 24.44
C GLY A 148 -10.17 12.75 25.74
N GLY A 149 -10.78 13.77 26.36
CA GLY A 149 -10.80 13.92 27.82
C GLY A 149 -11.99 13.19 28.42
#